data_AF-A0A1I3RKG2-F1
#
_entry.id   AF-A0A1I3RKG2-F1
#
_cell.length_a   1.000
_cell.length_b   1.000
_cell.length_c   1.000
_cell.angle_alpha   90.00
_cell.angle_beta   90.00
_cell.angle_gamma   90.00
#
_symmetry.space_group_name_H-M   'P 1'
#
loop_
_entity.id
_entity.type
_entity.pdbx_description
1 polymer ?
#
loop_
_entity_poly.entity_id
_entity_poly.type
_entity_poly.pdbx_seq_one_letter_code
_entity_poly.pdbx_strand_id
1 'polypeptide(L)'
;MVVHHTDTPNDDPNPAARVRSIYYYHTVTRGWGDIGYNAIIGSDGRIYEGRHGKDGEVLSNGVVGGHAYSFNYGTFGVSMMGNYDEKPLPESMRNSLINILTYVADLNNIDPTAQKDYVRDYSYSDPNVPKTDPALPTLTGHGLLPRASTDCPGTYIKNDLPNLRTIIKSKLQPPSVIVDNNATGNSITGSWTLSTISPQRYGANYHYSSKGTGQDLYTWNFSLPVSGSYRVSVWYPAGTNNATNAPYLLYTKNGVVTKTVNQTINGGKWVQLGTYEFNSGTNKISLSDKADNLVIADAIKLEYVP
;
A
#
# COMPACT_ATOMS: atom_id res chain seq x y z
N MET A 1 8.88 -7.28 -11.63
CA MET A 1 8.32 -6.13 -12.39
C MET A 1 9.48 -5.30 -12.91
N VAL A 2 9.45 -4.92 -14.18
CA VAL A 2 10.54 -4.16 -14.84
C VAL A 2 9.97 -2.91 -15.48
N VAL A 3 10.50 -1.75 -15.13
CA VAL A 3 10.09 -0.45 -15.66
C VAL A 3 10.99 -0.07 -16.84
N HIS A 4 10.36 0.41 -17.90
CA HIS A 4 10.98 0.86 -19.15
C HIS A 4 10.55 2.29 -19.49
N HIS A 5 11.26 2.90 -20.42
CA HIS A 5 10.73 3.97 -21.24
C HIS A 5 10.72 3.53 -22.71
N THR A 6 10.01 4.25 -23.57
CA THR A 6 9.97 3.94 -25.01
C THR A 6 11.13 4.56 -25.78
N ASP A 7 11.87 5.50 -25.17
CA ASP A 7 12.89 6.33 -25.82
C ASP A 7 12.34 7.05 -27.07
N THR A 8 11.12 7.56 -26.93
CA THR A 8 10.45 8.37 -27.95
C THR A 8 10.35 9.82 -27.46
N PRO A 9 10.07 10.80 -28.32
CA PRO A 9 9.82 12.16 -27.86
C PRO A 9 8.75 12.21 -26.76
N ASN A 10 9.01 13.05 -25.76
CA ASN A 10 8.08 13.33 -24.69
C ASN A 10 6.86 14.13 -25.18
N ASP A 11 5.80 14.17 -24.36
CA ASP A 11 4.59 14.96 -24.60
C ASP A 11 3.90 14.70 -25.95
N ASP A 12 3.95 13.44 -26.42
CA ASP A 12 3.29 13.06 -27.67
C ASP A 12 1.79 13.43 -27.61
N PRO A 13 1.27 14.28 -28.51
CA PRO A 13 -0.13 14.70 -28.48
C PRO A 13 -1.10 13.57 -28.88
N ASN A 14 -0.59 12.46 -29.43
CA ASN A 14 -1.38 11.31 -29.86
C ASN A 14 -0.75 9.99 -29.39
N PRO A 15 -0.80 9.70 -28.06
CA PRO A 15 -0.21 8.49 -27.51
C PRO A 15 -0.81 7.21 -28.10
N ALA A 16 -2.09 7.20 -28.46
CA ALA A 16 -2.69 6.04 -29.12
C ALA A 16 -2.05 5.74 -30.48
N ALA A 17 -1.73 6.76 -31.28
CA ALA A 17 -0.99 6.58 -32.53
C ALA A 17 0.45 6.11 -32.28
N ARG A 18 1.09 6.62 -31.22
CA ARG A 18 2.41 6.18 -30.82
C ARG A 18 2.43 4.70 -30.42
N VAL A 19 1.46 4.22 -29.64
CA VAL A 19 1.34 2.79 -29.30
C VAL A 19 1.23 1.92 -30.56
N ARG A 20 0.40 2.32 -31.55
CA ARG A 20 0.31 1.60 -32.83
C ARG A 20 1.63 1.60 -33.61
N SER A 21 2.39 2.69 -33.56
CA SER A 21 3.72 2.76 -34.16
C SER A 21 4.73 1.83 -33.48
N ILE A 22 4.74 1.78 -32.14
CA ILE A 22 5.58 0.87 -31.37
C ILE A 22 5.20 -0.59 -31.68
N TYR A 23 3.90 -0.91 -31.73
CA TYR A 23 3.41 -2.21 -32.17
C TYR A 23 3.96 -2.57 -33.56
N TYR A 24 3.80 -1.70 -34.56
CA TYR A 24 4.30 -1.96 -35.91
C TYR A 24 5.82 -2.20 -35.93
N TYR A 25 6.58 -1.39 -35.19
CA TYR A 25 8.02 -1.55 -35.09
C TYR A 25 8.43 -2.90 -34.47
N HIS A 26 7.82 -3.28 -33.34
CA HIS A 26 8.12 -4.55 -32.68
C HIS A 26 7.66 -5.76 -33.51
N THR A 27 6.41 -5.74 -33.99
CA THR A 27 5.79 -6.87 -34.68
C THR A 27 6.35 -7.04 -36.09
N VAL A 28 6.39 -5.96 -36.88
CA VAL A 28 6.72 -6.03 -38.31
C VAL A 28 8.20 -5.80 -38.55
N THR A 29 8.77 -4.71 -37.99
CA THR A 29 10.18 -4.37 -38.27
C THR A 29 11.15 -5.30 -37.55
N ARG A 30 10.86 -5.67 -36.30
CA ARG A 30 11.71 -6.58 -35.51
C ARG A 30 11.26 -8.04 -35.52
N GLY A 31 10.06 -8.33 -36.02
CA GLY A 31 9.55 -9.71 -36.12
C GLY A 31 9.19 -10.36 -34.78
N TRP A 32 8.88 -9.57 -33.74
CA TRP A 32 8.63 -10.10 -32.38
C TRP A 32 7.24 -10.73 -32.20
N GLY A 33 6.39 -10.65 -33.23
CA GLY A 33 5.02 -11.16 -33.23
C GLY A 33 4.02 -10.27 -32.50
N ASP A 34 4.49 -9.47 -31.53
CA ASP A 34 3.69 -8.46 -30.85
C ASP A 34 4.60 -7.40 -30.19
N ILE A 35 3.99 -6.40 -29.55
CA ILE A 35 4.65 -5.41 -28.73
C ILE A 35 5.35 -6.09 -27.52
N GLY A 36 6.61 -5.74 -27.27
CA GLY A 36 7.42 -6.42 -26.25
C GLY A 36 7.03 -6.14 -24.80
N TYR A 37 6.35 -5.04 -24.50
CA TYR A 37 5.96 -4.66 -23.13
C TYR A 37 4.59 -5.27 -22.77
N ASN A 38 4.36 -5.58 -21.49
CA ASN A 38 3.04 -6.02 -21.04
C ASN A 38 2.04 -4.84 -20.95
N ALA A 39 2.52 -3.67 -20.55
CA ALA A 39 1.73 -2.45 -20.49
C ALA A 39 2.55 -1.25 -20.96
N ILE A 40 1.88 -0.25 -21.53
CA ILE A 40 2.48 1.03 -21.91
C ILE A 40 1.65 2.16 -21.29
N ILE A 41 2.31 3.14 -20.69
CA ILE A 41 1.64 4.34 -20.19
C ILE A 41 1.89 5.47 -21.17
N GLY A 42 0.82 5.97 -21.79
CA GLY A 42 0.88 7.09 -22.73
C GLY A 42 1.23 8.41 -22.05
N SER A 43 1.65 9.39 -22.85
CA SER A 43 1.89 10.78 -22.42
C SER A 43 0.68 11.43 -21.73
N ASP A 44 -0.52 10.93 -21.99
CA ASP A 44 -1.79 11.34 -21.36
C ASP A 44 -2.10 10.63 -20.03
N GLY A 45 -1.21 9.73 -19.58
CA GLY A 45 -1.39 8.91 -18.39
C GLY A 45 -2.30 7.69 -18.59
N ARG A 46 -2.84 7.43 -19.78
CA ARG A 46 -3.63 6.20 -20.03
C ARG A 46 -2.73 4.98 -20.03
N ILE A 47 -3.19 3.89 -19.41
CA ILE A 47 -2.54 2.59 -19.48
C ILE A 47 -3.11 1.85 -20.68
N TYR A 48 -2.25 1.53 -21.64
CA TYR A 48 -2.54 0.72 -22.80
C TYR A 48 -2.07 -0.71 -22.53
N GLU A 49 -2.91 -1.68 -22.87
CA GLU A 49 -2.49 -3.06 -22.96
C GLU A 49 -1.40 -3.18 -24.03
N GLY A 50 -0.31 -3.86 -23.66
CA GLY A 50 0.79 -4.17 -24.54
C GLY A 50 0.58 -5.54 -25.17
N ARG A 51 1.44 -6.49 -24.80
CA ARG A 51 1.45 -7.83 -25.38
C ARG A 51 0.14 -8.54 -25.08
N HIS A 52 -0.54 -8.98 -26.13
CA HIS A 52 -1.85 -9.63 -26.04
C HIS A 52 -1.74 -10.96 -25.28
N GLY A 53 -2.75 -11.20 -24.44
CA GLY A 53 -2.92 -12.43 -23.70
C GLY A 53 -4.02 -13.30 -24.29
N LYS A 54 -5.08 -13.49 -23.51
CA LYS A 54 -6.25 -14.27 -23.89
C LYS A 54 -7.37 -13.35 -24.33
N ASP A 55 -8.13 -13.80 -25.33
CA ASP A 55 -9.29 -13.07 -25.81
C ASP A 55 -10.33 -12.86 -24.69
N GLY A 56 -10.80 -11.62 -24.54
CA GLY A 56 -11.77 -11.24 -23.51
C GLY A 56 -11.16 -10.91 -22.14
N GLU A 57 -9.84 -11.02 -21.99
CA GLU A 57 -9.09 -10.57 -20.82
C GLU A 57 -8.27 -9.33 -21.17
N VAL A 58 -8.09 -8.42 -20.21
CA VAL A 58 -7.17 -7.28 -20.33
C VAL A 58 -6.03 -7.52 -19.35
N LEU A 59 -4.79 -7.48 -19.85
CA LEU A 59 -3.58 -7.77 -19.08
C LEU A 59 -3.62 -9.16 -18.44
N SER A 60 -3.92 -10.18 -19.26
CA SER A 60 -3.95 -11.58 -18.84
C SER A 60 -2.72 -11.97 -18.01
N ASN A 61 -2.95 -12.74 -16.96
CA ASN A 61 -1.86 -13.22 -16.12
C ASN A 61 -0.96 -14.21 -16.88
N GLY A 62 0.34 -14.15 -16.63
CA GLY A 62 1.34 -15.06 -17.22
C GLY A 62 1.76 -14.75 -18.66
N VAL A 63 1.35 -13.60 -19.23
CA VAL A 63 1.80 -13.19 -20.57
C VAL A 63 3.28 -12.84 -20.55
N VAL A 64 4.06 -13.57 -21.33
CA VAL A 64 5.51 -13.39 -21.44
C VAL A 64 5.84 -12.28 -22.42
N GLY A 65 6.48 -11.21 -21.95
CA GLY A 65 6.93 -10.09 -22.78
C GLY A 65 8.15 -10.38 -23.66
N GLY A 66 8.58 -9.37 -24.41
CA GLY A 66 9.81 -9.32 -25.20
C GLY A 66 10.65 -8.09 -24.87
N HIS A 67 10.57 -7.60 -23.62
CA HIS A 67 11.07 -6.30 -23.22
C HIS A 67 12.47 -6.30 -22.59
N ALA A 68 12.94 -7.41 -22.03
CA ALA A 68 14.24 -7.49 -21.35
C ALA A 68 14.89 -8.84 -21.63
N TYR A 69 15.93 -8.83 -22.47
CA TYR A 69 16.68 -10.04 -22.81
C TYR A 69 17.16 -10.77 -21.55
N SER A 70 17.03 -12.10 -21.53
CA SER A 70 17.25 -12.97 -20.34
C SER A 70 16.24 -12.85 -19.19
N PHE A 71 15.33 -11.86 -19.19
CA PHE A 71 14.39 -11.60 -18.09
C PHE A 71 12.91 -11.56 -18.51
N ASN A 72 12.59 -11.92 -19.75
CA ASN A 72 11.23 -11.82 -20.29
C ASN A 72 10.18 -12.69 -19.59
N TYR A 73 10.57 -13.82 -19.00
CA TYR A 73 9.62 -14.71 -18.32
C TYR A 73 9.68 -14.48 -16.82
N GLY A 74 8.56 -14.68 -16.15
CA GLY A 74 8.46 -14.39 -14.71
C GLY A 74 8.58 -12.89 -14.38
N THR A 75 8.58 -12.02 -15.39
CA THR A 75 8.54 -10.57 -15.19
C THR A 75 7.42 -9.93 -16.00
N PHE A 76 7.01 -8.75 -15.53
CA PHE A 76 5.99 -7.92 -16.15
C PHE A 76 6.64 -6.57 -16.47
N GLY A 77 6.66 -6.21 -17.76
CA GLY A 77 7.28 -5.00 -18.28
C GLY A 77 6.28 -3.87 -18.48
N VAL A 78 6.47 -2.75 -17.78
CA VAL A 78 5.69 -1.52 -17.96
C VAL A 78 6.57 -0.46 -18.61
N SER A 79 6.18 0.07 -19.77
CA SER A 79 6.94 1.11 -20.47
C SER A 79 6.27 2.47 -20.41
N MET A 80 7.04 3.49 -20.07
CA MET A 80 6.59 4.88 -20.05
C MET A 80 6.85 5.52 -21.41
N MET A 81 5.82 6.09 -22.04
CA MET A 81 5.96 6.75 -23.33
C MET A 81 6.73 8.06 -23.21
N GLY A 82 7.96 8.07 -23.70
CA GLY A 82 8.84 9.24 -23.62
C GLY A 82 10.31 8.85 -23.46
N ASN A 83 11.13 9.86 -23.22
CA ASN A 83 12.54 9.74 -22.83
C ASN A 83 12.72 10.45 -21.48
N TYR A 84 12.97 9.67 -20.44
CA TYR A 84 13.14 10.15 -19.06
C TYR A 84 14.60 10.17 -18.60
N ASP A 85 15.54 10.25 -19.54
CA ASP A 85 16.84 10.88 -19.29
C ASP A 85 16.73 12.41 -19.40
N GLU A 86 15.80 12.92 -20.21
CA GLU A 86 15.65 14.36 -20.46
C GLU A 86 14.89 15.11 -19.36
N LYS A 87 13.85 14.50 -18.78
CA LYS A 87 12.97 15.16 -17.79
C LYS A 87 12.24 14.16 -16.88
N PRO A 88 11.67 14.60 -15.74
CA PRO A 88 10.91 13.73 -14.86
C PRO A 88 9.56 13.28 -15.46
N LEU A 89 9.03 12.18 -14.93
CA LEU A 89 7.69 11.70 -15.26
C LEU A 89 6.61 12.72 -14.85
N PRO A 90 5.67 13.09 -15.74
CA PRO A 90 4.47 13.81 -15.37
C PRO A 90 3.67 13.07 -14.28
N GLU A 91 3.02 13.82 -13.39
CA GLU A 91 2.31 13.24 -12.23
C GLU A 91 1.20 12.26 -12.66
N SER A 92 0.47 12.56 -13.73
CA SER A 92 -0.54 11.66 -14.30
C SER A 92 0.04 10.30 -14.68
N MET A 93 1.18 10.29 -15.38
CA MET A 93 1.87 9.07 -15.78
C MET A 93 2.46 8.33 -14.57
N ARG A 94 3.02 9.06 -13.61
CA ARG A 94 3.56 8.49 -12.37
C ARG A 94 2.47 7.81 -11.55
N ASN A 95 1.29 8.41 -11.44
CA ASN A 95 0.13 7.83 -10.76
C ASN A 95 -0.35 6.55 -11.45
N SER A 96 -0.40 6.55 -12.79
CA SER A 96 -0.73 5.34 -13.56
C SER A 96 0.32 4.24 -13.39
N LEU A 97 1.60 4.59 -13.32
CA LEU A 97 2.68 3.64 -13.06
C LEU A 97 2.54 3.01 -11.66
N ILE A 98 2.24 3.82 -10.65
CA ILE A 98 1.97 3.33 -9.30
C ILE A 98 0.75 2.40 -9.30
N ASN A 99 -0.34 2.76 -9.97
CA ASN A 99 -1.56 1.96 -10.01
C ASN A 99 -1.34 0.59 -10.66
N ILE A 100 -0.74 0.56 -11.86
CA ILE A 100 -0.51 -0.71 -12.56
C ILE A 100 0.49 -1.61 -11.82
N LEU A 101 1.56 -1.04 -11.26
CA LEU A 101 2.52 -1.84 -10.49
C LEU A 101 1.94 -2.32 -9.16
N THR A 102 1.06 -1.54 -8.52
CA THR A 102 0.30 -2.00 -7.34
C THR A 102 -0.59 -3.16 -7.70
N TYR A 103 -1.35 -3.06 -8.80
CA TYR A 103 -2.20 -4.15 -9.29
C TYR A 103 -1.41 -5.42 -9.57
N VAL A 104 -0.29 -5.31 -10.31
CA VAL A 104 0.57 -6.46 -10.63
C VAL A 104 1.19 -7.05 -9.36
N ALA A 105 1.61 -6.21 -8.42
CA ALA A 105 2.19 -6.67 -7.17
C ALA A 105 1.17 -7.41 -6.30
N ASP A 106 -0.05 -6.88 -6.18
CA ASP A 106 -1.14 -7.50 -5.43
C ASP A 106 -1.54 -8.84 -6.04
N LEU A 107 -1.82 -8.86 -7.35
CA LEU A 107 -2.23 -10.06 -8.09
C LEU A 107 -1.24 -11.22 -7.96
N ASN A 108 0.05 -10.91 -7.82
CA ASN A 108 1.13 -11.88 -7.78
C ASN A 108 1.82 -12.00 -6.40
N ASN A 109 1.26 -11.39 -5.35
CA ASN A 109 1.83 -11.37 -4.00
C ASN A 109 3.33 -10.99 -3.98
N ILE A 110 3.67 -9.90 -4.68
CA ILE A 110 5.03 -9.37 -4.78
C ILE A 110 5.21 -8.23 -3.78
N ASP A 111 6.16 -8.38 -2.87
CA ASP A 111 6.67 -7.24 -2.11
C ASP A 111 7.58 -6.40 -3.03
N PRO A 112 7.22 -5.16 -3.39
CA PRO A 112 8.01 -4.33 -4.30
C PRO A 112 9.34 -3.84 -3.69
N THR A 113 9.50 -3.94 -2.37
CA THR A 113 10.74 -3.55 -1.65
C THR A 113 11.71 -4.70 -1.48
N ALA A 114 11.28 -5.94 -1.74
CA ALA A 114 12.10 -7.12 -1.57
C ALA A 114 13.15 -7.30 -2.68
N GLN A 115 14.14 -8.14 -2.38
CA GLN A 115 15.03 -8.75 -3.36
C GLN A 115 14.78 -10.25 -3.41
N LYS A 116 14.85 -10.84 -4.60
CA LYS A 116 14.70 -12.28 -4.81
C LYS A 116 15.67 -12.74 -5.90
N ASP A 117 16.08 -14.00 -5.80
CA ASP A 117 16.80 -14.65 -6.87
C ASP A 117 15.88 -14.79 -8.08
N TYR A 118 16.35 -14.33 -9.24
CA TYR A 118 15.68 -14.54 -10.50
C TYR A 118 16.18 -15.84 -11.11
N VAL A 119 15.29 -16.82 -11.25
CA VAL A 119 15.60 -18.09 -11.90
C VAL A 119 15.06 -18.07 -13.32
N ARG A 120 15.96 -18.20 -14.29
CA ARG A 120 15.63 -18.23 -15.71
C ARG A 120 14.98 -19.57 -16.06
N ASP A 121 13.78 -19.50 -16.62
CA ASP A 121 12.98 -20.66 -17.01
C ASP A 121 12.79 -20.75 -18.54
N TYR A 122 13.89 -20.94 -19.28
CA TYR A 122 13.88 -21.21 -20.73
C TYR A 122 14.42 -22.60 -21.03
N SER A 123 13.83 -23.26 -22.02
CA SER A 123 14.35 -24.51 -22.59
C SER A 123 15.72 -24.32 -23.27
N TYR A 124 16.02 -23.11 -23.74
CA TYR A 124 17.31 -22.78 -24.35
C TYR A 124 18.40 -22.54 -23.29
N SER A 125 19.44 -23.37 -23.32
CA SER A 125 20.63 -23.19 -22.51
C SER A 125 21.64 -22.30 -23.22
N ASP A 126 21.64 -21.00 -22.93
CA ASP A 126 22.75 -20.12 -23.26
C ASP A 126 23.89 -20.33 -22.26
N PRO A 127 25.07 -20.83 -22.67
CA PRO A 127 26.20 -21.07 -21.77
C PRO A 127 26.77 -19.77 -21.16
N ASN A 128 26.47 -18.60 -21.74
CA ASN A 128 26.93 -17.31 -21.27
C ASN A 128 25.95 -16.61 -20.33
N VAL A 129 24.75 -17.18 -20.11
CA VAL A 129 23.72 -16.61 -19.24
C VAL A 129 23.48 -17.54 -18.04
N PRO A 130 23.78 -17.11 -16.81
CA PRO A 130 23.57 -17.93 -15.64
C PRO A 130 22.10 -18.34 -15.51
N LYS A 131 21.86 -19.50 -14.89
CA LYS A 131 20.50 -19.96 -14.61
C LYS A 131 19.82 -19.10 -13.54
N THR A 132 20.61 -18.54 -12.62
CA THR A 132 20.11 -17.73 -11.51
C THR A 132 20.89 -16.42 -11.43
N ASP A 133 20.16 -15.31 -11.34
CA ASP A 133 20.71 -14.00 -10.97
C ASP A 133 20.27 -13.69 -9.53
N PRO A 134 21.20 -13.65 -8.55
CA PRO A 134 20.82 -13.54 -7.16
C PRO A 134 20.38 -12.12 -6.77
N ALA A 135 19.53 -12.03 -5.75
CA ALA A 135 19.19 -10.79 -5.04
C ALA A 135 18.74 -9.60 -5.92
N LEU A 136 17.98 -9.85 -6.98
CA LEU A 136 17.44 -8.78 -7.82
C LEU A 136 16.23 -8.11 -7.14
N PRO A 137 16.12 -6.77 -7.19
CA PRO A 137 14.91 -6.08 -6.76
C PRO A 137 13.68 -6.58 -7.52
N THR A 138 12.61 -6.90 -6.79
CA THR A 138 11.34 -7.38 -7.38
C THR A 138 10.64 -6.32 -8.24
N LEU A 139 10.93 -5.04 -7.98
CA LEU A 139 10.64 -3.90 -8.85
C LEU A 139 11.95 -3.22 -9.25
N THR A 140 12.29 -3.21 -10.54
CA THR A 140 13.54 -2.62 -11.04
C THR A 140 13.34 -1.90 -12.37
N GLY A 141 14.35 -1.14 -12.81
CA GLY A 141 14.41 -0.56 -14.15
C GLY A 141 15.19 -1.48 -15.10
N HIS A 142 14.88 -1.43 -16.40
CA HIS A 142 15.54 -2.28 -17.41
C HIS A 142 17.07 -2.21 -17.35
N GLY A 143 17.65 -1.01 -17.38
CA GLY A 143 19.09 -0.78 -17.34
C GLY A 143 19.75 -1.09 -15.99
N LEU A 144 18.98 -1.53 -14.99
CA LEU A 144 19.49 -2.02 -13.71
C LEU A 144 19.49 -3.55 -13.62
N LEU A 145 19.00 -4.24 -14.66
CA LEU A 145 19.09 -5.69 -14.74
C LEU A 145 20.52 -6.13 -15.10
N PRO A 146 20.97 -7.30 -14.62
CA PRO A 146 22.24 -7.88 -15.07
C PRO A 146 22.29 -7.98 -16.60
N ARG A 147 23.46 -7.69 -17.18
CA ARG A 147 23.70 -7.77 -18.64
C ARG A 147 22.84 -6.79 -19.47
N ALA A 148 22.12 -5.86 -18.85
CA ALA A 148 21.46 -4.79 -19.58
C ALA A 148 22.49 -3.77 -20.08
N SER A 149 22.45 -3.46 -21.37
CA SER A 149 23.25 -2.40 -21.99
C SER A 149 22.29 -1.36 -22.56
N THR A 150 21.72 -0.55 -21.67
CA THR A 150 20.68 0.43 -22.00
C THR A 150 20.55 1.49 -20.90
N ASP A 151 20.21 2.72 -21.30
CA ASP A 151 19.90 3.81 -20.37
C ASP A 151 18.47 3.74 -19.83
N CYS A 152 17.61 2.91 -20.42
CA CYS A 152 16.24 2.66 -20.00
C CYS A 152 16.14 2.28 -18.50
N PRO A 153 15.13 2.72 -17.73
CA PRO A 153 14.01 3.62 -18.10
C PRO A 153 14.36 5.10 -18.09
N GLY A 154 15.65 5.45 -18.15
CA GLY A 154 16.14 6.81 -18.02
C GLY A 154 16.39 7.24 -16.58
N THR A 155 17.27 8.23 -16.44
CA THR A 155 17.85 8.67 -15.17
C THR A 155 16.79 9.12 -14.16
N TYR A 156 15.78 9.88 -14.59
CA TYR A 156 14.73 10.35 -13.67
C TYR A 156 13.89 9.21 -13.10
N ILE A 157 13.54 8.20 -13.92
CA ILE A 157 12.80 7.03 -13.44
C ILE A 157 13.69 6.16 -12.54
N LYS A 158 14.94 5.91 -12.95
CA LYS A 158 15.92 5.15 -12.14
C LYS A 158 16.04 5.73 -10.72
N ASN A 159 16.12 7.05 -10.62
CA ASN A 159 16.22 7.76 -9.34
C ASN A 159 14.93 7.71 -8.50
N ASP A 160 13.76 7.59 -9.13
CA ASP A 160 12.46 7.51 -8.43
C ASP A 160 12.08 6.07 -8.03
N LEU A 161 12.75 5.04 -8.55
CA LEU A 161 12.45 3.63 -8.22
C LEU A 161 12.38 3.34 -6.71
N PRO A 162 13.30 3.82 -5.84
CA PRO A 162 13.17 3.63 -4.39
C PRO A 162 11.84 4.18 -3.84
N ASN A 163 11.42 5.37 -4.25
CA ASN A 163 10.16 5.97 -3.81
C ASN A 163 8.95 5.18 -4.33
N LEU A 164 8.99 4.74 -5.60
CA LEU A 164 7.94 3.92 -6.19
C LEU A 164 7.76 2.63 -5.37
N ARG A 165 8.84 1.94 -4.99
CA ARG A 165 8.78 0.72 -4.15
C ARG A 165 8.05 1.00 -2.82
N THR A 166 8.42 2.07 -2.13
CA THR A 166 7.79 2.44 -0.84
C THR A 166 6.32 2.80 -1.01
N ILE A 167 5.97 3.61 -2.00
CA ILE A 167 4.57 4.02 -2.25
C ILE A 167 3.71 2.80 -2.62
N ILE A 168 4.21 1.93 -3.51
CA ILE A 168 3.48 0.72 -3.90
C ILE A 168 3.31 -0.21 -2.70
N LYS A 169 4.36 -0.46 -1.90
CA LYS A 169 4.25 -1.26 -0.67
C LYS A 169 3.19 -0.71 0.28
N SER A 170 3.10 0.62 0.42
CA SER A 170 2.11 1.27 1.27
C SER A 170 0.68 1.08 0.75
N LYS A 171 0.47 1.06 -0.57
CA LYS A 171 -0.84 0.82 -1.20
C LYS A 171 -1.28 -0.64 -1.15
N LEU A 172 -0.35 -1.58 -0.97
CA LEU A 172 -0.64 -2.98 -0.70
C LEU A 172 -1.05 -3.23 0.76
N GLN A 173 -0.86 -2.27 1.66
CA GLN A 173 -1.33 -2.40 3.04
C GLN A 173 -2.84 -2.17 3.11
N PRO A 174 -3.57 -2.92 3.95
CA PRO A 174 -4.96 -2.61 4.21
C PRO A 174 -5.09 -1.19 4.78
N PRO A 175 -6.19 -0.48 4.49
CA PRO A 175 -6.42 0.86 5.03
C PRO A 175 -6.49 0.82 6.56
N SER A 176 -6.07 1.92 7.20
CA SER A 176 -6.25 2.06 8.64
C SER A 176 -7.74 2.06 9.00
N VAL A 177 -8.08 1.38 10.09
CA VAL A 177 -9.43 1.38 10.64
C VAL A 177 -9.51 2.41 11.75
N ILE A 178 -10.32 3.46 11.56
CA ILE A 178 -10.60 4.46 12.59
C ILE A 178 -12.05 4.30 13.03
N VAL A 179 -12.28 4.23 14.33
CA VAL A 179 -13.63 4.15 14.92
C VAL A 179 -13.79 5.28 15.92
N ASP A 180 -14.62 6.25 15.54
CA ASP A 180 -15.03 7.37 16.37
C ASP A 180 -16.10 6.93 17.40
N ASN A 181 -16.38 7.75 18.40
CA ASN A 181 -17.38 7.44 19.43
C ASN A 181 -18.82 7.43 18.88
N ASN A 182 -19.08 8.11 17.77
CA ASN A 182 -20.39 8.11 17.10
C ASN A 182 -20.56 6.96 16.08
N ALA A 183 -19.53 6.12 15.90
CA ALA A 183 -19.56 5.06 14.91
C ALA A 183 -20.66 4.04 15.23
N THR A 184 -21.41 3.67 14.19
CA THR A 184 -22.46 2.66 14.31
C THR A 184 -21.86 1.31 14.73
N GLY A 185 -22.44 0.68 15.74
CA GLY A 185 -22.00 -0.61 16.26
C GLY A 185 -21.18 -0.51 17.55
N ASN A 186 -20.72 0.66 17.97
CA ASN A 186 -20.19 0.84 19.33
C ASN A 186 -21.25 0.50 20.39
N SER A 187 -20.81 0.02 21.54
CA SER A 187 -21.72 -0.35 22.64
C SER A 187 -21.30 0.27 23.96
N ILE A 188 -22.30 0.64 24.76
CA ILE A 188 -22.14 1.26 26.07
C ILE A 188 -22.75 0.33 27.12
N THR A 189 -22.00 0.08 28.18
CA THR A 189 -22.49 -0.55 29.43
C THR A 189 -22.34 0.46 30.55
N GLY A 190 -23.38 0.62 31.37
CA GLY A 190 -23.38 1.60 32.45
C GLY A 190 -23.66 3.03 31.99
N SER A 191 -23.18 4.01 32.74
CA SER A 191 -23.51 5.43 32.54
C SER A 191 -22.38 6.19 31.84
N TRP A 192 -22.61 6.57 30.59
CA TRP A 192 -21.68 7.41 29.82
C TRP A 192 -22.42 8.62 29.27
N THR A 193 -21.86 9.82 29.50
CA THR A 193 -22.47 11.09 29.09
C THR A 193 -21.73 11.65 27.88
N LEU A 194 -22.48 12.20 26.92
CA LEU A 194 -21.91 12.89 25.76
C LEU A 194 -21.45 14.30 26.13
N SER A 195 -20.35 14.74 25.52
CA SER A 195 -19.85 16.11 25.61
C SER A 195 -19.32 16.59 24.26
N THR A 196 -19.43 17.90 24.04
CA THR A 196 -18.88 18.63 22.88
C THR A 196 -17.91 19.72 23.30
N ILE A 197 -17.64 19.86 24.61
CA ILE A 197 -17.00 21.05 25.18
C ILE A 197 -15.55 21.19 24.73
N SER A 198 -14.75 20.12 24.83
CA SER A 198 -13.33 20.23 24.49
C SER A 198 -13.10 20.30 22.97
N PRO A 199 -12.32 21.27 22.46
CA PRO A 199 -11.94 21.33 21.06
C PRO A 199 -10.93 20.24 20.66
N GLN A 200 -10.36 19.53 21.63
CA GLN A 200 -9.42 18.43 21.38
C GLN A 200 -10.10 17.11 21.00
N ARG A 201 -11.43 17.08 20.88
CA ARG A 201 -12.17 15.87 20.48
C ARG A 201 -11.88 15.48 19.04
N TYR A 202 -11.90 14.19 18.76
CA TYR A 202 -12.02 13.67 17.40
C TYR A 202 -13.49 13.77 16.98
N GLY A 203 -13.74 14.09 15.71
CA GLY A 203 -15.10 14.24 15.23
C GLY A 203 -15.93 15.29 15.98
N ALA A 204 -17.20 14.98 16.22
CA ALA A 204 -18.19 15.96 16.66
C ALA A 204 -18.34 16.06 18.19
N ASN A 205 -18.12 14.96 18.92
CA ASN A 205 -18.36 14.83 20.36
C ASN A 205 -17.51 13.69 20.93
N TYR A 206 -17.59 13.47 22.24
CA TYR A 206 -16.95 12.34 22.93
C TYR A 206 -17.83 11.90 24.11
N HIS A 207 -17.64 10.69 24.61
CA HIS A 207 -18.27 10.21 25.84
C HIS A 207 -17.33 10.33 27.03
N TYR A 208 -17.90 10.51 28.22
CA TYR A 208 -17.17 10.40 29.48
C TYR A 208 -17.96 9.66 30.53
N SER A 209 -17.25 9.04 31.48
CA SER A 209 -17.84 8.44 32.68
C SER A 209 -17.03 8.79 33.91
N SER A 210 -17.71 8.94 35.05
CA SER A 210 -17.06 9.13 36.35
C SER A 210 -16.31 7.86 36.72
N LYS A 211 -15.27 7.96 37.55
CA LYS A 211 -14.60 6.76 38.07
C LYS A 211 -15.61 5.83 38.77
N GLY A 212 -15.41 4.53 38.62
CA GLY A 212 -16.19 3.52 39.32
C GLY A 212 -15.39 2.24 39.51
N THR A 213 -16.11 1.10 39.53
CA THR A 213 -15.53 -0.19 39.94
C THR A 213 -15.07 -1.05 38.78
N GLY A 214 -15.32 -0.61 37.54
CA GLY A 214 -15.07 -1.38 36.32
C GLY A 214 -16.32 -1.93 35.65
N GLN A 215 -17.50 -1.58 36.15
CA GLN A 215 -18.78 -2.05 35.60
C GLN A 215 -19.21 -1.25 34.36
N ASP A 216 -18.77 0.00 34.25
CA ASP A 216 -19.10 0.83 33.11
C ASP A 216 -18.03 0.66 32.02
N LEU A 217 -18.48 0.33 30.81
CA LEU A 217 -17.62 0.08 29.66
C LEU A 217 -18.11 0.87 28.44
N TYR A 218 -17.18 1.58 27.81
CA TYR A 218 -17.37 2.07 26.44
C TYR A 218 -16.62 1.13 25.50
N THR A 219 -17.31 0.55 24.52
CA THR A 219 -16.71 -0.46 23.62
C THR A 219 -16.80 0.00 22.17
N TRP A 220 -15.63 0.16 21.54
CA TRP A 220 -15.50 0.32 20.10
C TRP A 220 -15.51 -1.05 19.45
N ASN A 221 -16.46 -1.28 18.54
CA ASN A 221 -16.54 -2.50 17.74
C ASN A 221 -16.10 -2.17 16.31
N PHE A 222 -15.26 -3.03 15.72
CA PHE A 222 -14.67 -2.78 14.40
C PHE A 222 -14.42 -4.08 13.64
N SER A 223 -14.28 -3.96 12.32
CA SER A 223 -13.91 -5.07 11.45
C SER A 223 -12.52 -4.83 10.84
N LEU A 224 -11.67 -5.85 10.86
CA LEU A 224 -10.34 -5.81 10.25
C LEU A 224 -10.32 -6.61 8.95
N PRO A 225 -9.76 -6.08 7.85
CA PRO A 225 -9.79 -6.75 6.55
C PRO A 225 -8.89 -7.99 6.51
N VAL A 226 -7.81 -8.01 7.29
CA VAL A 226 -6.84 -9.11 7.34
C VAL A 226 -6.41 -9.42 8.77
N SER A 227 -6.09 -10.68 9.03
CA SER A 227 -5.48 -11.08 10.31
C SER A 227 -4.02 -10.59 10.34
N GLY A 228 -3.52 -10.19 11.50
CA GLY A 228 -2.11 -9.83 11.68
C GLY A 228 -1.86 -8.83 12.79
N SER A 229 -0.67 -8.23 12.76
CA SER A 229 -0.25 -7.22 13.73
C SER A 229 -0.80 -5.84 13.37
N TYR A 230 -1.38 -5.14 14.34
CA TYR A 230 -1.86 -3.78 14.20
C TYR A 230 -1.30 -2.89 15.30
N ARG A 231 -0.79 -1.73 14.91
CA ARG A 231 -0.52 -0.62 15.84
C ARG A 231 -1.86 -0.04 16.25
N VAL A 232 -2.10 0.00 17.56
CA VAL A 232 -3.34 0.53 18.15
C VAL A 232 -3.03 1.87 18.80
N SER A 233 -3.81 2.89 18.44
CA SER A 233 -3.75 4.22 19.03
C SER A 233 -5.13 4.69 19.48
N VAL A 234 -5.18 5.55 20.48
CA VAL A 234 -6.39 6.17 21.00
C VAL A 234 -6.30 7.69 20.86
N TRP A 235 -7.45 8.33 20.71
CA TRP A 235 -7.60 9.77 20.76
C TRP A 235 -8.50 10.09 21.95
N TYR A 236 -8.24 11.22 22.62
CA TYR A 236 -9.11 11.75 23.65
C TYR A 236 -8.82 13.26 23.86
N PRO A 237 -9.80 14.02 24.34
CA PRO A 237 -9.57 15.31 24.97
C PRO A 237 -8.84 15.16 26.31
N ALA A 238 -7.77 15.92 26.51
CA ALA A 238 -7.08 15.97 27.80
C ALA A 238 -7.74 16.99 28.74
N GLY A 239 -7.69 16.72 30.04
CA GLY A 239 -8.24 17.59 31.09
C GLY A 239 -7.67 17.26 32.45
N THR A 240 -7.51 18.27 33.32
CA THR A 240 -6.91 18.11 34.66
C THR A 240 -7.71 17.20 35.59
N ASN A 241 -9.00 16.99 35.31
CA ASN A 241 -9.89 16.12 36.07
C ASN A 241 -10.04 14.73 35.43
N ASN A 242 -9.32 14.44 34.34
CA ASN A 242 -9.32 13.13 33.72
C ASN A 242 -8.44 12.15 34.50
N ALA A 243 -8.63 10.87 34.25
CA ALA A 243 -7.87 9.80 34.87
C ALA A 243 -6.40 9.79 34.42
N THR A 244 -5.48 9.49 35.34
CA THR A 244 -4.07 9.25 34.98
C THR A 244 -3.80 7.79 34.60
N ASN A 245 -4.76 6.91 34.84
CA ASN A 245 -4.65 5.46 34.64
C ASN A 245 -5.84 4.84 33.89
N ALA A 246 -6.46 5.57 32.97
CA ALA A 246 -7.65 5.12 32.23
C ALA A 246 -7.40 3.76 31.53
N PRO A 247 -8.10 2.68 31.90
CA PRO A 247 -7.80 1.32 31.45
C PRO A 247 -8.50 0.95 30.13
N TYR A 248 -7.71 0.75 29.08
CA TYR A 248 -8.15 0.17 27.81
C TYR A 248 -7.91 -1.35 27.80
N LEU A 249 -8.97 -2.12 27.56
CA LEU A 249 -8.96 -3.56 27.39
C LEU A 249 -8.95 -3.89 25.89
N LEU A 250 -7.85 -4.46 25.42
CA LEU A 250 -7.66 -4.88 24.04
C LEU A 250 -7.94 -6.38 23.96
N TYR A 251 -8.99 -6.77 23.22
CA TYR A 251 -9.33 -8.17 22.98
C TYR A 251 -8.56 -8.67 21.77
N THR A 252 -7.31 -9.06 22.01
CA THR A 252 -6.38 -9.49 20.96
C THR A 252 -6.58 -10.97 20.62
N LYS A 253 -5.97 -11.42 19.52
CA LYS A 253 -5.90 -12.84 19.14
C LYS A 253 -5.34 -13.73 20.26
N ASN A 254 -4.41 -13.19 21.07
CA ASN A 254 -3.69 -13.93 22.10
C ASN A 254 -4.30 -13.75 23.51
N GLY A 255 -5.50 -13.17 23.60
CA GLY A 255 -6.20 -12.90 24.86
C GLY A 255 -6.36 -11.41 25.14
N VAL A 256 -6.85 -11.08 26.34
CA VAL A 256 -7.14 -9.70 26.72
C VAL A 256 -5.89 -9.05 27.32
N VAL A 257 -5.48 -7.92 26.77
CA VAL A 257 -4.39 -7.08 27.29
C VAL A 257 -4.97 -5.79 27.83
N THR A 258 -4.59 -5.39 29.05
CA THR A 258 -4.97 -4.08 29.61
C THR A 258 -3.83 -3.09 29.49
N LYS A 259 -4.11 -1.90 28.96
CA LYS A 259 -3.19 -0.75 28.92
C LYS A 259 -3.83 0.44 29.60
N THR A 260 -3.09 1.08 30.50
CA THR A 260 -3.52 2.32 31.15
C THR A 260 -2.97 3.53 30.40
N VAL A 261 -3.78 4.59 30.31
CA VAL A 261 -3.41 5.84 29.64
C VAL A 261 -3.64 6.99 30.59
N ASN A 262 -2.67 7.91 30.65
CA ASN A 262 -2.85 9.18 31.34
C ASN A 262 -3.60 10.17 30.45
N GLN A 263 -4.90 10.35 30.71
CA GLN A 263 -5.77 11.24 29.96
C GLN A 263 -5.72 12.71 30.40
N THR A 264 -4.80 13.09 31.29
CA THR A 264 -4.57 14.50 31.67
C THR A 264 -3.61 15.22 30.71
N ILE A 265 -2.93 14.48 29.84
CA ILE A 265 -1.91 14.97 28.92
C ILE A 265 -2.13 14.40 27.53
N ASN A 266 -1.43 14.93 26.52
CA ASN A 266 -1.41 14.38 25.16
C ASN A 266 -2.77 14.30 24.43
N GLY A 267 -3.79 15.03 24.88
CA GLY A 267 -5.07 15.09 24.20
C GLY A 267 -5.00 15.82 22.86
N GLY A 268 -5.98 15.57 21.98
CA GLY A 268 -6.04 16.16 20.64
C GLY A 268 -5.02 15.60 19.64
N LYS A 269 -4.49 14.39 19.90
CA LYS A 269 -3.60 13.64 19.00
C LYS A 269 -3.70 12.14 19.28
N TRP A 270 -3.22 11.33 18.33
CA TRP A 270 -3.16 9.88 18.48
C TRP A 270 -2.07 9.46 19.50
N VAL A 271 -2.49 8.76 20.55
CA VAL A 271 -1.63 8.20 21.59
C VAL A 271 -1.53 6.68 21.39
N GLN A 272 -0.34 6.18 21.07
CA GLN A 272 -0.11 4.76 20.81
C GLN A 272 -0.20 3.92 22.09
N LEU A 273 -1.01 2.86 22.07
CA LEU A 273 -1.08 1.85 23.13
C LEU A 273 -0.05 0.74 22.94
N GLY A 274 0.34 0.44 21.70
CA GLY A 274 1.26 -0.63 21.34
C GLY A 274 0.91 -1.28 20.00
N THR A 275 1.53 -2.42 19.73
CA THR A 275 1.23 -3.27 18.57
C THR A 275 0.71 -4.62 19.06
N TYR A 276 -0.40 -5.09 18.49
CA TYR A 276 -1.11 -6.29 18.94
C TYR A 276 -1.62 -7.10 17.76
N GLU A 277 -1.72 -8.41 17.94
CA GLU A 277 -2.28 -9.30 16.91
C GLU A 277 -3.81 -9.37 17.01
N PHE A 278 -4.48 -9.25 15.87
CA PHE A 278 -5.92 -9.43 15.73
C PHE A 278 -6.25 -10.42 14.61
N ASN A 279 -7.43 -11.02 14.69
CA ASN A 279 -7.99 -11.78 13.58
C ASN A 279 -8.69 -10.82 12.60
N SER A 280 -8.80 -11.21 11.33
CA SER A 280 -9.71 -10.55 10.38
C SER A 280 -11.17 -10.71 10.84
N GLY A 281 -12.03 -9.79 10.41
CA GLY A 281 -13.43 -9.75 10.81
C GLY A 281 -13.65 -8.96 12.10
N THR A 282 -14.70 -9.30 12.85
CA THR A 282 -15.17 -8.53 14.01
C THR A 282 -14.22 -8.63 15.20
N ASN A 283 -13.87 -7.46 15.74
CA ASN A 283 -13.00 -7.26 16.90
C ASN A 283 -13.55 -6.12 17.77
N LYS A 284 -12.98 -5.96 18.97
CA LYS A 284 -13.36 -4.89 19.89
C LYS A 284 -12.23 -4.42 20.81
N ILE A 285 -12.34 -3.18 21.26
CA ILE A 285 -11.55 -2.59 22.34
C ILE A 285 -12.54 -1.90 23.29
N SER A 286 -12.32 -2.01 24.60
CA SER A 286 -13.16 -1.36 25.60
C SER A 286 -12.35 -0.42 26.50
N LEU A 287 -12.95 0.69 26.93
CA LEU A 287 -12.47 1.55 28.00
C LEU A 287 -13.33 1.31 29.24
N SER A 288 -12.70 1.06 30.38
CA SER A 288 -13.38 0.84 31.66
C SER A 288 -13.29 2.06 32.59
N ASP A 289 -14.33 2.27 33.39
CA ASP A 289 -14.39 3.29 34.44
C ASP A 289 -13.56 2.96 35.70
N LYS A 290 -12.88 1.81 35.75
CA LYS A 290 -11.98 1.42 36.86
C LYS A 290 -10.69 2.24 36.87
N ALA A 291 -10.81 3.53 37.16
CA ALA A 291 -9.76 4.51 37.10
C ALA A 291 -9.71 5.38 38.36
N ASP A 292 -8.69 6.23 38.45
CA ASP A 292 -8.50 7.17 39.56
C ASP A 292 -9.40 8.42 39.46
N ASN A 293 -9.88 8.75 38.25
CA ASN A 293 -10.76 9.89 37.98
C ASN A 293 -11.60 9.70 36.68
N LEU A 294 -12.15 10.78 36.12
CA LEU A 294 -13.00 10.78 34.92
C LEU A 294 -12.31 10.08 33.73
N VAL A 295 -12.99 9.13 33.08
CA VAL A 295 -12.50 8.47 31.87
C VAL A 295 -13.22 9.01 30.63
N ILE A 296 -12.45 9.19 29.54
CA ILE A 296 -12.93 9.77 28.29
C ILE A 296 -12.82 8.77 27.14
N ALA A 297 -13.95 8.50 26.48
CA ALA A 297 -14.03 7.66 25.29
C ALA A 297 -14.33 8.52 24.06
N ASP A 298 -13.37 8.60 23.15
CA ASP A 298 -13.47 9.35 21.90
C ASP A 298 -13.22 8.40 20.71
N ALA A 299 -12.01 8.35 20.15
CA ALA A 299 -11.73 7.52 18.98
C ALA A 299 -10.58 6.52 19.18
N ILE A 300 -10.59 5.45 18.38
CA ILE A 300 -9.49 4.50 18.22
C ILE A 300 -9.03 4.43 16.77
N LYS A 301 -7.75 4.10 16.56
CA LYS A 301 -7.15 3.86 15.24
C LYS A 301 -6.31 2.59 15.25
N LEU A 302 -6.49 1.77 14.22
CA LEU A 302 -5.74 0.55 13.96
C LEU A 302 -5.02 0.66 12.62
N GLU A 303 -3.71 0.49 12.64
CA GLU A 303 -2.85 0.56 11.47
C GLU A 303 -2.14 -0.79 11.32
N TYR A 304 -2.35 -1.49 10.21
CA TYR A 304 -1.69 -2.77 9.97
C TYR A 304 -0.17 -2.59 9.91
N VAL A 305 0.54 -3.50 10.54
CA VAL A 305 2.00 -3.56 10.57
C VAL A 305 2.42 -4.80 9.78
N PRO A 306 2.97 -4.62 8.57
CA PRO A 306 3.45 -5.73 7.75
C PRO A 306 4.65 -6.47 8.35
#